data_AF-A0A7S2QDL6-F1
#
_entry.id   AF-A0A7S2QDL6-F1
#
_cell.length_a   1.000
_cell.length_b   1.000
_cell.length_c   1.000
_cell.angle_alpha   90.00
_cell.angle_beta   90.00
_cell.angle_gamma   90.00
#
_symmetry.space_group_name_H-M   'P 1'
#
loop_
_entity.id
_entity.type
_entity.pdbx_description
1 polymer ?
#
loop_
_entity_poly.entity_id
_entity_poly.type
_entity_poly.pdbx_seq_one_letter_code
_entity_poly.pdbx_strand_id
1 'polypeptide(L)'
;GAAAVVFAAAYSRGKTLPRDVDNAGLVKTAEVVRDQGIGRLIVVSSAAATRPYAPVGLLLNTIGSGVLFEKLQGESEMRGILNGSGSTYTIVRPGGLRADPASGPEKLEFNQGDTLVGGVNRADVAAVCAEAALDPENRGAGKTFEMYEAKSRSGLLPWYGGSKYVVAGRRDCGAMLGELLPDKDVTDVP
;
A
#
# COMPACT_ATOMS: atom_id res chain seq x y z
N GLY A 1 -18.59 -7.88 -15.76
CA GLY A 1 -17.17 -8.08 -15.41
C GLY A 1 -16.96 -7.78 -13.94
N ALA A 2 -15.72 -7.83 -13.45
CA ALA A 2 -15.38 -7.41 -12.09
C ALA A 2 -15.44 -5.86 -11.95
N ALA A 3 -15.86 -5.36 -10.80
CA ALA A 3 -15.87 -3.92 -10.50
C ALA A 3 -14.52 -3.41 -9.97
N ALA A 4 -13.75 -4.28 -9.32
CA ALA A 4 -12.44 -4.01 -8.76
C ALA A 4 -11.55 -5.25 -8.85
N VAL A 5 -10.24 -5.05 -8.84
CA VAL A 5 -9.21 -6.10 -8.76
C VAL A 5 -8.32 -5.82 -7.56
N VAL A 6 -8.02 -6.86 -6.78
CA VAL A 6 -7.05 -6.79 -5.68
C VAL A 6 -5.78 -7.54 -6.08
N PHE A 7 -4.67 -6.82 -6.22
CA PHE A 7 -3.35 -7.37 -6.43
C PHE A 7 -2.65 -7.57 -5.08
N ALA A 8 -2.72 -8.81 -4.58
CA ALA A 8 -2.03 -9.25 -3.36
C ALA A 8 -0.99 -10.35 -3.63
N ALA A 9 -0.57 -10.50 -4.90
CA ALA A 9 0.54 -11.36 -5.27
C ALA A 9 1.87 -10.67 -4.93
N ALA A 10 2.80 -11.42 -4.38
CA ALA A 10 4.14 -10.93 -4.06
C ALA A 10 5.14 -12.05 -4.28
N TYR A 11 6.37 -11.69 -4.64
CA TYR A 11 7.45 -12.66 -4.73
C TYR A 11 7.61 -13.39 -3.40
N SER A 12 7.80 -14.69 -3.53
CA SER A 12 8.29 -15.58 -2.48
C SER A 12 9.43 -16.41 -3.04
N ARG A 13 10.19 -17.06 -2.16
CA ARG A 13 11.34 -17.89 -2.55
C ARG A 13 10.93 -18.91 -3.61
N GLY A 14 11.75 -19.08 -4.64
CA GLY A 14 11.46 -20.02 -5.72
C GLY A 14 12.14 -19.64 -7.03
N LYS A 15 11.51 -20.01 -8.15
CA LYS A 15 12.06 -19.86 -9.50
C LYS A 15 11.81 -18.49 -10.13
N THR A 16 10.93 -17.67 -9.55
CA THR A 16 10.64 -16.30 -10.01
C THR A 16 11.58 -15.31 -9.36
N LEU A 17 11.62 -14.09 -9.85
CA LEU A 17 12.28 -12.94 -9.22
C LEU A 17 11.24 -11.91 -8.76
N PRO A 18 11.58 -10.99 -7.84
CA PRO A 18 10.70 -9.87 -7.49
C PRO A 18 10.23 -9.07 -8.71
N ARG A 19 11.12 -8.88 -9.70
CA ARG A 19 10.78 -8.24 -10.97
C ARG A 19 9.63 -8.93 -11.71
N ASP A 20 9.56 -10.27 -11.67
CA ASP A 20 8.55 -11.02 -12.41
C ASP A 20 7.16 -10.89 -11.75
N VAL A 21 7.13 -10.77 -10.42
CA VAL A 21 5.89 -10.83 -9.63
C VAL A 21 5.47 -9.43 -9.20
N ASP A 22 6.28 -8.76 -8.37
CA ASP A 22 5.93 -7.50 -7.73
C ASP A 22 5.90 -6.32 -8.72
N ASN A 23 6.67 -6.41 -9.81
CA ASN A 23 6.66 -5.42 -10.89
C ASN A 23 5.84 -5.91 -12.10
N ALA A 24 6.40 -6.83 -12.90
CA ALA A 24 5.78 -7.22 -14.17
C ALA A 24 4.38 -7.83 -14.01
N GLY A 25 4.13 -8.53 -12.90
CA GLY A 25 2.80 -9.04 -12.55
C GLY A 25 1.80 -7.91 -12.28
N LEU A 26 2.20 -6.89 -11.53
CA LEU A 26 1.38 -5.71 -11.24
C LEU A 26 1.12 -4.89 -12.51
N VAL A 27 2.15 -4.65 -13.31
CA VAL A 27 2.07 -3.92 -14.59
C VAL A 27 1.05 -4.58 -15.52
N LYS A 28 1.17 -5.89 -15.76
CA LYS A 28 0.20 -6.64 -16.58
C LYS A 28 -1.21 -6.60 -16.01
N THR A 29 -1.34 -6.63 -14.68
CA THR A 29 -2.65 -6.49 -14.03
C THR A 29 -3.26 -5.12 -14.31
N ALA A 30 -2.46 -4.05 -14.25
CA ALA A 30 -2.89 -2.70 -14.57
C ALA A 30 -3.33 -2.53 -16.03
N GLU A 31 -2.60 -3.15 -16.97
CA GLU A 31 -2.98 -3.18 -18.39
C GLU A 31 -4.36 -3.83 -18.58
N VAL A 32 -4.59 -5.00 -17.96
CA VAL A 32 -5.89 -5.69 -18.01
C VAL A 32 -7.00 -4.86 -17.35
N VAL A 33 -6.72 -4.22 -16.22
CA VAL A 33 -7.68 -3.33 -15.54
C VAL A 33 -8.11 -2.19 -16.47
N ARG A 34 -7.15 -1.52 -17.12
CA ARG A 34 -7.42 -0.48 -18.13
C ARG A 34 -8.22 -1.03 -19.30
N ASP A 35 -7.74 -2.10 -19.93
CA ASP A 35 -8.30 -2.62 -21.18
C ASP A 35 -9.72 -3.19 -21.01
N GLN A 36 -10.04 -3.68 -19.81
CA GLN A 36 -11.38 -4.17 -19.45
C GLN A 36 -12.28 -3.09 -18.82
N GLY A 37 -11.78 -1.86 -18.66
CA GLY A 37 -12.52 -0.77 -18.01
C GLY A 37 -12.91 -1.06 -16.56
N ILE A 38 -12.09 -1.83 -15.83
CA ILE A 38 -12.32 -2.14 -14.42
C ILE A 38 -12.05 -0.87 -13.61
N GLY A 39 -13.00 -0.44 -12.78
CA GLY A 39 -12.92 0.87 -12.15
C GLY A 39 -11.76 1.05 -11.18
N ARG A 40 -11.28 -0.04 -10.54
CA ARG A 40 -10.37 0.06 -9.38
C ARG A 40 -9.35 -1.07 -9.32
N LEU A 41 -8.10 -0.71 -9.07
CA LEU A 41 -7.00 -1.63 -8.74
C LEU A 41 -6.47 -1.37 -7.33
N ILE A 42 -6.67 -2.32 -6.43
CA ILE A 42 -6.19 -2.25 -5.05
C ILE A 42 -4.90 -3.04 -4.98
N VAL A 43 -3.82 -2.43 -4.51
CA VAL A 43 -2.48 -3.03 -4.52
C VAL A 43 -1.96 -3.18 -3.10
N VAL A 44 -1.60 -4.40 -2.71
CA VAL A 44 -0.85 -4.66 -1.48
C VAL A 44 0.65 -4.57 -1.79
N SER A 45 1.25 -3.45 -1.42
CA SER A 45 2.68 -3.17 -1.56
C SER A 45 3.41 -3.40 -0.21
N SER A 46 4.31 -2.49 0.19
CA SER A 46 5.06 -2.58 1.45
C SER A 46 5.42 -1.18 1.95
N ALA A 47 5.39 -0.99 3.27
CA ALA A 47 6.10 0.13 3.88
C ALA A 47 7.61 0.03 3.60
N ALA A 48 8.32 1.15 3.72
CA ALA A 48 9.73 1.36 3.36
C ALA A 48 10.05 1.27 1.86
N ALA A 49 9.06 1.10 0.98
CA ALA A 49 9.26 1.00 -0.47
C ALA A 49 9.98 2.24 -1.03
N THR A 50 9.74 3.42 -0.47
CA THR A 50 10.37 4.69 -0.89
C THR A 50 11.58 5.07 -0.05
N ARG A 51 11.99 4.23 0.90
CA ARG A 51 13.15 4.44 1.79
C ARG A 51 14.09 3.22 1.74
N PRO A 52 14.69 2.93 0.57
CA PRO A 52 15.49 1.72 0.36
C PRO A 52 16.75 1.63 1.24
N TYR A 53 17.21 2.76 1.79
CA TYR A 53 18.37 2.84 2.67
C TYR A 53 18.01 2.85 4.17
N ALA A 54 16.73 2.89 4.53
CA ALA A 54 16.34 2.68 5.94
C ALA A 54 16.73 1.26 6.37
N PRO A 55 17.05 0.99 7.65
CA PRO A 55 17.52 -0.32 8.09
C PRO A 55 16.63 -1.49 7.65
N VAL A 56 15.30 -1.31 7.74
CA VAL A 56 14.32 -2.30 7.28
C VAL A 56 14.28 -2.40 5.75
N GLY A 57 14.39 -1.28 5.03
CA GLY A 57 14.42 -1.25 3.57
C GLY A 57 15.66 -1.95 3.02
N LEU A 58 16.82 -1.69 3.63
CA LEU A 58 18.08 -2.33 3.30
C LEU A 58 17.99 -3.85 3.53
N LEU A 59 17.52 -4.26 4.72
CA LEU A 59 17.35 -5.67 5.07
C LEU A 59 16.44 -6.39 4.06
N LEU A 60 15.28 -5.82 3.75
CA LEU A 60 14.30 -6.41 2.83
C LEU A 60 14.83 -6.47 1.39
N ASN A 61 15.58 -5.47 0.93
CA ASN A 61 16.19 -5.52 -0.39
C ASN A 61 17.36 -6.50 -0.47
N THR A 62 18.16 -6.63 0.59
CA THR A 62 19.28 -7.59 0.61
C THR A 62 18.79 -9.04 0.67
N ILE A 63 17.82 -9.34 1.53
CA ILE A 63 17.29 -10.72 1.71
C ILE A 63 16.27 -11.07 0.63
N GLY A 64 15.50 -10.09 0.16
CA GLY A 64 14.42 -10.25 -0.82
C GLY A 64 14.81 -9.92 -2.25
N SER A 65 16.11 -9.95 -2.59
CA SER A 65 16.59 -9.74 -3.98
C SER A 65 16.08 -8.45 -4.63
N GLY A 66 16.02 -7.35 -3.87
CA GLY A 66 15.55 -6.04 -4.36
C GLY A 66 14.03 -5.88 -4.42
N VAL A 67 13.27 -6.69 -3.68
CA VAL A 67 11.79 -6.68 -3.73
C VAL A 67 11.15 -5.31 -3.52
N LEU A 68 11.70 -4.44 -2.67
CA LEU A 68 11.09 -3.12 -2.46
C LEU A 68 11.32 -2.19 -3.65
N PHE A 69 12.46 -2.32 -4.33
CA PHE A 69 12.70 -1.58 -5.58
C PHE A 69 11.71 -2.01 -6.66
N GLU A 70 11.49 -3.31 -6.83
CA GLU A 70 10.55 -3.82 -7.83
C GLU A 70 9.09 -3.48 -7.47
N LYS A 71 8.71 -3.51 -6.18
CA LYS A 71 7.42 -2.99 -5.74
C LYS A 71 7.25 -1.52 -6.09
N LEU A 72 8.22 -0.66 -5.77
CA LEU A 72 8.14 0.77 -6.07
C LEU A 72 8.08 1.03 -7.58
N GLN A 73 8.90 0.33 -8.36
CA GLN A 73 8.91 0.43 -9.82
C GLN A 73 7.57 -0.01 -10.41
N GLY A 74 7.04 -1.16 -9.98
CA GLY A 74 5.73 -1.65 -10.38
C GLY A 74 4.59 -0.69 -10.04
N GLU A 75 4.63 -0.08 -8.84
CA GLU A 75 3.65 0.94 -8.49
C GLU A 75 3.75 2.16 -9.43
N SER A 76 4.96 2.61 -9.78
CA SER A 76 5.18 3.77 -10.67
C SER A 76 4.65 3.49 -12.09
N GLU A 77 5.00 2.35 -12.66
CA GLU A 77 4.56 1.95 -14.00
C GLU A 77 3.03 1.76 -14.07
N MET A 78 2.46 1.10 -13.07
CA MET A 78 1.00 0.94 -12.94
C MET A 78 0.28 2.29 -12.86
N ARG A 79 0.79 3.25 -12.08
CA ARG A 79 0.23 4.62 -12.03
C ARG A 79 0.23 5.25 -13.42
N GLY A 80 1.31 5.11 -14.18
CA GLY A 80 1.41 5.59 -15.56
C GLY A 80 0.38 4.96 -16.50
N ILE A 81 0.15 3.65 -16.38
CA ILE A 81 -0.83 2.90 -17.19
C ILE A 81 -2.27 3.33 -16.89
N LEU A 82 -2.60 3.54 -15.61
CA LEU A 82 -3.96 3.90 -15.21
C LEU A 82 -4.25 5.39 -15.39
N ASN A 83 -3.23 6.24 -15.51
CA ASN A 83 -3.41 7.67 -15.72
C ASN A 83 -4.22 7.95 -17.00
N GLY A 84 -5.35 8.65 -16.86
CA GLY A 84 -6.25 8.96 -17.98
C GLY A 84 -7.08 7.78 -18.51
N SER A 85 -7.00 6.60 -17.90
CA SER A 85 -7.74 5.40 -18.36
C SER A 85 -9.22 5.35 -17.95
N GLY A 86 -9.63 6.16 -16.98
CA GLY A 86 -10.93 6.05 -16.30
C GLY A 86 -10.94 5.05 -15.12
N SER A 87 -9.91 4.21 -15.00
CA SER A 87 -9.64 3.38 -13.82
C SER A 87 -8.82 4.13 -12.77
N THR A 88 -8.97 3.77 -11.50
CA THR A 88 -8.18 4.30 -10.39
C THR A 88 -7.44 3.20 -9.62
N TYR A 89 -6.62 3.59 -8.65
CA TYR A 89 -5.92 2.68 -7.76
C TYR A 89 -6.04 3.10 -6.29
N THR A 90 -5.77 2.15 -5.40
CA THR A 90 -5.46 2.38 -3.99
C THR A 90 -4.27 1.52 -3.61
N ILE A 91 -3.19 2.11 -3.12
CA ILE A 91 -1.98 1.39 -2.75
C ILE A 91 -1.88 1.32 -1.23
N VAL A 92 -1.98 0.10 -0.70
CA VAL A 92 -1.84 -0.21 0.71
C VAL A 92 -0.43 -0.72 0.97
N ARG A 93 0.35 -0.01 1.79
CA ARG A 93 1.71 -0.36 2.18
C ARG A 93 1.75 -0.84 3.63
N PRO A 94 1.39 -2.11 3.90
CA PRO A 94 1.39 -2.60 5.27
C PRO A 94 2.81 -2.59 5.86
N GLY A 95 2.87 -2.40 7.17
CA GLY A 95 4.06 -2.69 7.96
C GLY A 95 4.26 -4.20 8.21
N GLY A 96 4.91 -4.56 9.32
CA GLY A 96 5.24 -5.95 9.65
C GLY A 96 3.99 -6.83 9.83
N LEU A 97 3.76 -7.75 8.90
CA LEU A 97 2.58 -8.60 8.85
C LEU A 97 2.56 -9.67 9.96
N ARG A 98 1.43 -9.80 10.65
CA ARG A 98 1.14 -10.81 11.68
C ARG A 98 -0.09 -11.65 11.31
N ALA A 99 -0.26 -12.79 11.97
CA ALA A 99 -1.32 -13.76 11.69
C ALA A 99 -2.42 -13.79 12.78
N ASP A 100 -2.44 -12.81 13.68
CA ASP A 100 -3.47 -12.68 14.71
C ASP A 100 -4.82 -12.22 14.11
N PRO A 101 -5.94 -12.34 14.85
CA PRO A 101 -7.22 -11.78 14.45
C PRO A 101 -7.16 -10.28 14.18
N ALA A 102 -8.10 -9.76 13.38
CA ALA A 102 -8.20 -8.33 13.10
C ALA A 102 -8.28 -7.52 14.40
N SER A 103 -7.44 -6.49 14.50
CA SER A 103 -7.43 -5.55 15.60
C SER A 103 -8.62 -4.58 15.54
N GLY A 104 -9.12 -4.30 14.33
CA GLY A 104 -10.22 -3.37 14.09
C GLY A 104 -9.74 -1.95 13.73
N PRO A 105 -10.53 -1.19 12.93
CA PRO A 105 -10.18 0.14 12.42
C PRO A 105 -9.81 1.14 13.51
N GLU A 106 -10.37 1.01 14.71
CA GLU A 106 -10.10 1.90 15.84
C GLU A 106 -8.67 1.78 16.39
N LYS A 107 -7.98 0.68 16.08
CA LYS A 107 -6.58 0.44 16.49
C LYS A 107 -5.58 0.70 15.37
N LEU A 108 -6.05 1.02 14.17
CA LEU A 108 -5.22 1.23 13.00
C LEU A 108 -4.81 2.69 12.88
N GLU A 109 -3.63 2.88 12.31
CA GLU A 109 -3.08 4.17 11.91
C GLU A 109 -2.62 4.04 10.45
N PHE A 110 -3.04 4.98 9.61
CA PHE A 110 -2.52 5.18 8.27
C PHE A 110 -1.55 6.35 8.29
N ASN A 111 -0.42 6.19 7.61
CA ASN A 111 0.53 7.25 7.35
C ASN A 111 0.68 7.47 5.84
N GLN A 112 1.01 8.69 5.42
CA GLN A 112 1.48 8.94 4.05
C GLN A 112 2.86 9.57 4.09
N GLY A 113 3.70 9.13 3.15
CA GLY A 113 5.07 9.61 3.02
C GLY A 113 6.13 8.65 3.56
N ASP A 114 5.76 7.45 4.02
CA ASP A 114 6.72 6.40 4.38
C ASP A 114 7.67 6.85 5.51
N THR A 115 7.12 7.56 6.50
CA THR A 115 7.88 8.11 7.64
C THR A 115 7.71 7.27 8.90
N LEU A 116 6.57 6.62 9.05
CA LEU A 116 6.21 5.83 10.21
C LEU A 116 5.90 4.39 9.79
N VAL A 117 6.20 3.45 10.68
CA VAL A 117 5.98 2.02 10.47
C VAL A 117 5.59 1.33 11.77
N GLY A 118 4.93 0.18 11.66
CA GLY A 118 4.60 -0.68 12.79
C GLY A 118 4.24 -2.08 12.31
N GLY A 119 3.66 -2.90 13.17
CA GLY A 119 3.10 -4.20 12.79
C GLY A 119 1.60 -4.13 12.55
N VAL A 120 1.08 -5.04 11.71
CA VAL A 120 -0.35 -5.12 11.38
C VAL A 120 -0.77 -6.57 11.13
N ASN A 121 -1.99 -6.91 11.49
CA ASN A 121 -2.52 -8.25 11.23
C ASN A 121 -2.98 -8.34 9.78
N ARG A 122 -2.71 -9.48 9.12
CA ARG A 122 -3.15 -9.72 7.73
C ARG A 122 -4.66 -9.56 7.55
N ALA A 123 -5.44 -9.89 8.59
CA ALA A 123 -6.89 -9.73 8.59
C ALA A 123 -7.30 -8.24 8.47
N ASP A 124 -6.58 -7.31 9.12
CA ASP A 124 -6.84 -5.88 9.00
C ASP A 124 -6.47 -5.35 7.61
N VAL A 125 -5.33 -5.80 7.04
CA VAL A 125 -4.94 -5.45 5.67
C VAL A 125 -6.01 -5.91 4.67
N ALA A 126 -6.48 -7.15 4.80
CA ALA A 126 -7.55 -7.68 3.96
C ALA A 126 -8.86 -6.88 4.10
N ALA A 127 -9.24 -6.49 5.32
CA ALA A 127 -10.42 -5.68 5.56
C ALA A 127 -10.33 -4.30 4.88
N VAL A 128 -9.18 -3.63 4.98
CA VAL A 128 -8.95 -2.34 4.30
C VAL A 128 -8.95 -2.48 2.78
N CYS A 129 -8.35 -3.55 2.23
CA CYS A 129 -8.40 -3.82 0.80
C CYS A 129 -9.83 -4.09 0.31
N ALA A 130 -10.63 -4.84 1.08
CA ALA A 130 -12.03 -5.12 0.77
C ALA A 130 -12.87 -3.84 0.81
N GLU A 131 -12.67 -2.99 1.82
CA GLU A 131 -13.31 -1.68 1.89
C GLU A 131 -12.96 -0.82 0.67
N ALA A 132 -11.68 -0.67 0.33
CA ALA A 132 -11.27 0.12 -0.84
C ALA A 132 -11.88 -0.41 -2.16
N ALA A 133 -12.01 -1.73 -2.29
CA ALA A 133 -12.63 -2.36 -3.45
C ALA A 133 -14.14 -2.12 -3.54
N LEU A 134 -14.84 -2.07 -2.40
CA LEU A 134 -16.31 -2.05 -2.34
C LEU A 134 -16.88 -0.66 -2.02
N ASP A 135 -16.06 0.29 -1.60
CA ASP A 135 -16.50 1.61 -1.14
C ASP A 135 -17.27 2.35 -2.25
N PRO A 136 -18.58 2.62 -2.10
CA PRO A 136 -19.37 3.26 -3.15
C PRO A 136 -18.82 4.66 -3.51
N GLU A 137 -18.23 5.36 -2.54
CA GLU A 137 -17.67 6.71 -2.73
C GLU A 137 -16.26 6.69 -3.31
N ASN A 138 -15.63 5.51 -3.41
CA ASN A 138 -14.28 5.31 -3.93
C ASN A 138 -13.24 6.21 -3.23
N ARG A 139 -13.35 6.37 -1.91
CA ARG A 139 -12.56 7.32 -1.11
C ARG A 139 -11.06 7.01 -1.10
N GLY A 140 -10.65 5.79 -1.43
CA GLY A 140 -9.26 5.40 -1.59
C GLY A 140 -8.64 5.75 -2.95
N ALA A 141 -9.40 6.33 -3.89
CA ALA A 141 -8.96 6.58 -5.26
C ALA A 141 -7.74 7.50 -5.34
N GLY A 142 -6.68 7.03 -6.02
CA GLY A 142 -5.45 7.77 -6.24
C GLY A 142 -4.65 8.03 -4.98
N LYS A 143 -4.80 7.16 -3.96
CA LYS A 143 -4.14 7.30 -2.66
C LYS A 143 -3.21 6.13 -2.36
N THR A 144 -2.07 6.46 -1.79
CA THR A 144 -1.03 5.57 -1.29
C THR A 144 -0.83 5.87 0.19
N PHE A 145 -0.79 4.83 1.00
CA PHE A 145 -0.60 4.97 2.44
C PHE A 145 0.06 3.75 3.05
N GLU A 146 0.85 3.99 4.09
CA GLU A 146 1.38 2.99 5.00
C GLU A 146 0.35 2.66 6.08
N MET A 147 0.25 1.40 6.49
CA MET A 147 -0.75 0.94 7.46
C MET A 147 -0.13 0.08 8.55
N TYR A 148 -0.45 0.39 9.81
CA TYR A 148 0.00 -0.34 10.99
C TYR A 148 -0.94 -0.17 12.19
N GLU A 149 -0.76 -0.99 13.22
CA GLU A 149 -1.44 -0.77 14.51
C GLU A 149 -0.77 0.39 15.26
N ALA A 150 -1.57 1.35 15.73
CA ALA A 150 -1.10 2.57 16.40
C ALA A 150 -0.20 2.27 17.61
N LYS A 151 -0.50 1.22 18.38
CA LYS A 151 0.31 0.79 19.54
C LYS A 151 1.74 0.34 19.18
N SER A 152 1.97 -0.02 17.92
CA SER A 152 3.24 -0.51 17.42
C SER A 152 4.01 0.51 16.59
N ARG A 153 3.50 1.75 16.53
CA ARG A 153 4.07 2.85 15.77
C ARG A 153 5.52 3.13 16.19
N SER A 154 6.36 3.28 15.18
CA SER A 154 7.75 3.70 15.28
C SER A 154 8.13 4.57 14.09
N GLY A 155 9.13 5.43 14.27
CA GLY A 155 9.77 6.12 13.15
C GLY A 155 10.52 5.12 12.27
N LEU A 156 10.35 5.24 10.94
CA LEU A 156 11.10 4.40 10.01
C LEU A 156 12.61 4.69 10.06
N LEU A 157 12.97 5.94 10.39
CA LEU A 157 14.33 6.40 10.66
C LEU A 157 14.38 7.08 12.04
N PRO A 158 15.55 7.16 12.70
CA PRO A 158 15.67 7.71 14.06
C PRO A 158 15.18 9.16 14.21
N TRP A 159 15.21 9.95 13.14
CA TRP A 159 14.75 11.34 13.13
C TRP A 159 13.27 11.51 12.72
N TYR A 160 12.59 10.44 12.31
CA TYR A 160 11.15 10.47 12.02
C TYR A 160 10.36 10.24 13.31
N GLY A 161 10.18 11.30 14.10
CA GLY A 161 9.43 11.25 15.38
C GLY A 161 7.91 11.40 15.24
N GLY A 162 7.42 11.86 14.09
CA GLY A 162 6.00 12.09 13.84
C GLY A 162 5.74 12.49 12.38
N SER A 163 4.46 12.54 12.00
CA SER A 163 4.05 12.94 10.66
C SER A 163 2.73 13.70 10.71
N LYS A 164 2.58 14.73 9.87
CA LYS A 164 1.32 15.45 9.70
C LYS A 164 0.31 14.67 8.84
N TYR A 165 0.76 13.64 8.13
CA TYR A 165 -0.06 12.81 7.26
C TYR A 165 -0.46 11.52 7.98
N VAL A 166 -1.13 11.65 9.12
CA VAL A 166 -1.58 10.52 9.94
C VAL A 166 -3.10 10.54 10.08
N VAL A 167 -3.72 9.40 9.83
CA VAL A 167 -5.15 9.15 10.06
C VAL A 167 -5.27 7.96 11.00
N ALA A 168 -5.98 8.11 12.12
CA ALA A 168 -6.08 7.07 13.15
C ALA A 168 -7.42 7.09 13.88
N GLY A 169 -7.76 5.98 14.56
CA GLY A 169 -8.84 5.95 15.55
C GLY A 169 -10.25 6.16 14.99
N ARG A 170 -10.48 5.77 13.73
CA ARG A 170 -11.81 5.81 13.11
C ARG A 170 -12.57 4.52 13.37
N ARG A 171 -13.91 4.58 13.23
CA ARG A 171 -14.80 3.44 13.50
C ARG A 171 -14.92 2.47 12.33
N ASP A 172 -14.53 2.89 11.14
CA ASP A 172 -14.58 2.10 9.91
C ASP A 172 -13.44 2.47 8.96
N CYS A 173 -13.11 1.54 8.07
CA CYS A 173 -12.02 1.69 7.10
C CYS A 173 -12.32 2.75 6.02
N GLY A 174 -13.59 2.98 5.69
CA GLY A 174 -14.00 3.94 4.66
C GLY A 174 -13.71 5.38 5.11
N ALA A 175 -14.02 5.70 6.36
CA ALA A 175 -13.67 6.96 7.00
C ALA A 175 -12.14 7.17 7.05
N MET A 176 -11.37 6.12 7.35
CA MET A 176 -9.91 6.19 7.29
C MET A 176 -9.42 6.55 5.87
N LEU A 177 -9.94 5.87 4.85
CA LEU A 177 -9.58 6.12 3.44
C LEU A 177 -9.98 7.54 2.98
N GLY A 178 -11.13 8.03 3.46
CA GLY A 178 -11.66 9.37 3.15
C GLY A 178 -10.74 10.51 3.55
N GLU A 179 -10.04 10.37 4.67
CA GLU A 179 -9.20 11.44 5.22
C GLU A 179 -7.77 11.46 4.67
N LEU A 180 -7.35 10.41 3.98
CA LEU A 180 -6.08 10.40 3.27
C LEU A 180 -6.09 11.48 2.17
N LEU A 181 -4.92 12.02 1.87
CA LEU A 181 -4.74 12.92 0.73
C LEU A 181 -4.52 12.13 -0.57
N PRO A 182 -4.94 12.66 -1.72
CA PRO A 182 -4.47 12.18 -3.03
C PRO A 182 -2.95 12.19 -3.11
N ASP A 183 -2.34 11.25 -3.84
CA ASP A 183 -0.89 11.11 -3.95
C ASP A 183 -0.16 12.41 -4.32
N LYS A 184 -0.76 13.19 -5.24
CA LYS A 184 -0.21 14.47 -5.70
C LYS A 184 -0.14 15.55 -4.61
N ASP A 185 -0.92 15.42 -3.55
CA ASP A 185 -1.06 16.39 -2.46
C ASP A 185 -0.21 15.97 -1.23
N VAL A 186 0.40 14.78 -1.25
CA VAL A 186 1.36 14.34 -0.24
C VAL A 186 2.74 14.89 -0.59
N THR A 187 2.96 16.17 -0.25
CA THR A 187 4.22 16.89 -0.49
C THR A 187 5.05 17.04 0.78
N ASP A 188 6.27 17.56 0.67
CA ASP A 188 7.10 17.93 1.83
C ASP A 188 7.39 16.76 2.79
N VAL A 189 7.56 15.58 2.20
CA VAL A 189 7.91 14.36 2.92
C VAL A 189 9.42 14.39 3.19
N PRO A 190 9.87 14.22 4.45
CA PRO A 190 11.28 14.29 4.82
C PRO A 190 12.09 13.05 4.39
#